data_AF-A0A947FR91-F1
#
_entry.id   AF-A0A947FR91-F1
#
_cell.length_a   1.000
_cell.length_b   1.000
_cell.length_c   1.000
_cell.angle_alpha   90.00
_cell.angle_beta   90.00
_cell.angle_gamma   90.00
#
_symmetry.space_group_name_H-M   'P 1'
#
loop_
_entity.id
_entity.type
_entity.pdbx_description
1 polymer ?
#
loop_
_entity_poly.entity_id
_entity_poly.type
_entity_poly.pdbx_seq_one_letter_code
_entity_poly.pdbx_strand_id
1 'polypeptide(L)'
;MNLALPMSARAAGLMNDVSTDLPRYELAGIDIPTLVVSTQTDLYGTAEIARYTAGEIGGSRSIDYPDGGHLWVGHHEAMLSEIAAFLRSPTDNS
;
A
#
# COMPACT_ATOMS: atom_id res chain seq x y z
N MET A 1 -6.82 13.92 16.12
CA MET A 1 -8.00 13.50 15.34
C MET A 1 -9.25 13.77 16.18
N ASN A 2 -10.21 14.55 15.68
CA ASN A 2 -11.45 14.82 16.40
C ASN A 2 -12.52 13.85 15.88
N LEU A 3 -12.78 12.74 16.59
CA LEU A 3 -13.78 11.75 16.17
C LEU A 3 -15.20 12.33 16.31
N ALA A 4 -16.00 12.23 15.25
CA ALA A 4 -17.41 12.63 15.27
C ALA A 4 -18.22 11.74 16.24
N LEU A 5 -19.11 12.34 17.03
CA LEU A 5 -20.09 11.60 17.84
C LEU A 5 -20.99 10.76 16.90
N PRO A 6 -21.28 9.48 17.21
CA PRO A 6 -21.10 8.79 18.49
C PRO A 6 -19.79 7.98 18.62
N MET A 7 -18.83 8.12 17.69
CA MET A 7 -17.59 7.32 17.72
C MET A 7 -16.66 7.67 18.88
N SER A 8 -16.76 8.88 19.45
CA SER A 8 -15.94 9.28 20.60
C SER A 8 -16.11 8.36 21.82
N ALA A 9 -17.32 7.84 22.05
CA ALA A 9 -17.60 6.88 23.13
C ALA A 9 -16.89 5.52 22.94
N ARG A 10 -16.49 5.20 21.71
CA ARG A 10 -15.74 3.99 21.34
C ARG A 10 -14.31 4.29 20.90
N ALA A 11 -13.83 5.53 21.07
CA ALA A 11 -12.51 5.92 20.59
C ALA A 11 -11.39 5.04 21.17
N ALA A 12 -11.46 4.67 22.45
CA ALA A 12 -10.48 3.78 23.06
C ALA A 12 -10.52 2.35 22.47
N GLY A 13 -11.71 1.81 22.20
CA GLY A 13 -11.87 0.51 21.55
C GLY A 13 -11.36 0.53 20.12
N LEU A 14 -11.68 1.58 19.35
CA LEU A 14 -11.17 1.76 18.00
C LEU A 14 -9.65 1.90 17.98
N MET A 15 -9.06 2.62 18.94
CA MET A 15 -7.60 2.74 19.07
C MET A 15 -6.95 1.39 19.41
N ASN A 16 -7.61 0.57 20.23
CA ASN A 16 -7.16 -0.79 20.51
C ASN A 16 -7.25 -1.69 19.26
N ASP A 17 -8.32 -1.56 18.47
CA ASP A 17 -8.50 -2.35 17.23
C ASP A 17 -7.48 -1.98 16.15
N VAL A 18 -7.00 -0.72 16.10
CA VAL A 18 -5.91 -0.30 15.20
C VAL A 18 -4.51 -0.47 15.81
N SER A 19 -4.41 -0.68 17.12
CA SER A 19 -3.14 -0.91 17.82
C SER A 19 -2.73 -2.36 17.64
N THR A 20 -2.15 -2.67 16.49
CA THR A 20 -1.59 -3.99 16.22
C THR A 20 -0.08 -3.97 16.45
N ASP A 21 0.39 -4.63 17.50
CA ASP A 21 1.82 -4.93 17.70
C ASP A 21 2.19 -6.15 16.84
N LEU A 22 2.23 -5.94 15.53
CA LEU A 22 2.61 -6.98 14.58
C LEU A 22 4.14 -7.02 14.51
N PRO A 23 4.76 -8.21 14.62
CA PRO A 23 6.19 -8.33 14.38
C PRO A 23 6.51 -7.84 12.95
N ARG A 24 7.69 -7.24 12.78
CA ARG A 24 8.16 -6.82 11.46
C ARG A 24 8.10 -8.01 10.50
N TYR A 25 7.39 -7.83 9.40
CA TYR A 25 7.31 -8.85 8.36
C TYR A 25 8.67 -8.99 7.66
N GLU A 26 9.09 -10.23 7.42
CA GLU A 26 10.31 -10.58 6.67
C GLU A 26 10.12 -10.35 5.16
N LEU A 27 9.90 -9.09 4.77
CA LEU A 27 9.66 -8.70 3.37
C LEU A 27 10.87 -8.96 2.48
N ALA A 28 12.07 -8.96 3.06
CA ALA A 28 13.32 -9.26 2.36
C ALA A 28 13.39 -10.70 1.82
N GLY A 29 12.57 -11.63 2.34
CA GLY A 29 12.49 -13.00 1.83
C GLY A 29 11.55 -13.18 0.63
N ILE A 30 10.98 -12.10 0.10
CA ILE A 30 10.14 -12.14 -1.11
C ILE A 30 11.06 -12.07 -2.33
N ASP A 31 11.32 -13.22 -2.93
CA ASP A 31 12.23 -13.38 -4.08
C ASP A 31 11.51 -13.37 -5.45
N ILE A 32 10.22 -13.04 -5.48
CA ILE A 32 9.43 -12.98 -6.72
C ILE A 32 9.21 -11.53 -7.16
N PRO A 33 9.10 -11.26 -8.48
CA PRO A 33 8.74 -9.94 -8.96
C PRO A 33 7.47 -9.44 -8.26
N THR A 34 7.55 -8.24 -7.70
CA THR A 34 6.47 -7.62 -6.93
C THR A 34 6.20 -6.22 -7.44
N LEU A 35 4.92 -5.88 -7.65
CA LEU A 35 4.46 -4.55 -7.97
C LEU A 35 3.72 -3.95 -6.77
N VAL A 36 4.18 -2.81 -6.27
CA VAL A 36 3.58 -2.08 -5.15
C VAL A 36 2.92 -0.81 -5.68
N VAL A 37 1.64 -0.60 -5.39
CA VAL A 37 0.87 0.57 -5.89
C VAL A 37 0.21 1.29 -4.73
N SER A 38 0.31 2.62 -4.69
CA SER A 38 -0.31 3.47 -3.67
C SER A 38 -0.76 4.82 -4.23
N THR A 39 -1.50 5.58 -3.41
CA THR A 39 -1.77 7.01 -3.69
C THR A 39 -1.41 7.87 -2.49
N GLN A 40 -0.94 9.08 -2.75
CA GLN A 40 -0.57 10.04 -1.69
C GLN A 40 -1.79 10.58 -0.92
N THR A 41 -2.98 10.51 -1.52
CA THR A 41 -4.24 10.97 -0.91
C THR A 41 -5.02 9.85 -0.20
N ASP A 42 -4.45 8.65 -0.10
CA ASP A 42 -5.05 7.57 0.69
C ASP A 42 -5.10 7.95 2.17
N LEU A 43 -6.31 8.13 2.70
CA LEU A 43 -6.55 8.50 4.10
C LEU A 43 -6.17 7.40 5.09
N TYR A 44 -5.88 6.19 4.62
CA TYR A 44 -5.27 5.14 5.43
C TYR A 44 -3.75 5.28 5.59
N GLY A 45 -3.11 6.25 4.92
CA GLY A 45 -1.67 6.50 5.04
C GLY A 45 -0.80 5.43 4.37
N THR A 46 -1.35 4.70 3.40
CA THR A 46 -0.68 3.54 2.77
C THR A 46 0.52 3.91 1.92
N ALA A 47 0.67 5.17 1.49
CA ALA A 47 1.80 5.61 0.68
C ALA A 47 3.16 5.41 1.37
N GLU A 48 3.25 5.69 2.68
CA GLU A 48 4.50 5.46 3.43
C GLU A 48 4.80 3.97 3.57
N ILE A 49 3.76 3.17 3.83
CA ILE A 49 3.87 1.71 3.93
C ILE A 49 4.30 1.12 2.59
N ALA A 50 3.72 1.57 1.48
CA ALA A 50 4.07 1.14 0.14
C ALA A 50 5.54 1.44 -0.21
N ARG A 51 6.03 2.63 0.15
CA ARG A 51 7.45 3.00 -0.02
C ARG A 51 8.36 2.12 0.83
N TYR A 52 7.99 1.86 2.08
CA TYR A 52 8.72 0.92 2.94
C TYR A 52 8.73 -0.49 2.34
N THR A 53 7.58 -1.03 1.94
CA THR A 53 7.47 -2.37 1.34
C THR A 53 8.31 -2.50 0.07
N ALA A 54 8.27 -1.51 -0.82
CA ALA A 54 9.07 -1.52 -2.03
C ALA A 54 10.59 -1.43 -1.75
N GLY A 55 10.98 -0.74 -0.69
CA GLY A 55 12.38 -0.67 -0.25
C GLY A 55 12.90 -1.98 0.33
N GLU A 56 12.04 -2.81 0.93
CA GLU A 56 12.44 -4.06 1.57
C GLU A 56 12.38 -5.27 0.63
N ILE A 57 11.49 -5.26 -0.37
CA ILE A 57 11.37 -6.35 -1.37
C ILE A 57 12.37 -6.11 -2.50
N GLY A 58 13.36 -7.01 -2.60
CA GLY A 58 14.37 -6.98 -3.67
C GLY A 58 13.74 -7.04 -5.06
N GLY A 59 14.17 -6.15 -5.97
CA GLY A 59 13.69 -6.11 -7.35
C GLY A 59 12.23 -5.69 -7.52
N SER A 60 11.57 -5.18 -6.46
CA SER A 60 10.20 -4.69 -6.57
C SER A 60 10.10 -3.44 -7.44
N ARG A 61 8.95 -3.27 -8.08
CA ARG A 61 8.56 -2.05 -8.78
C ARG A 61 7.51 -1.33 -7.95
N SER A 62 7.60 0.00 -7.88
CA SER A 62 6.60 0.81 -7.16
C SER A 62 5.99 1.89 -8.05
N ILE A 63 4.72 2.18 -7.80
CA ILE A 63 3.96 3.27 -8.42
C ILE A 63 3.24 4.04 -7.30
N ASP A 64 3.39 5.36 -7.30
CA ASP A 64 2.74 6.25 -6.34
C ASP A 64 1.98 7.34 -7.10
N TYR A 65 0.66 7.27 -7.08
CA TYR A 65 -0.20 8.27 -7.72
C TYR A 65 -0.38 9.49 -6.81
N PRO A 66 -0.39 10.72 -7.37
CA PRO A 66 -0.55 11.94 -6.56
C PRO A 66 -1.93 12.03 -5.91
N ASP A 67 -2.97 11.42 -6.49
CA ASP A 67 -4.35 11.46 -6.01
C ASP A 67 -5.11 10.14 -6.28
N GLY A 68 -6.42 10.11 -5.98
CA GLY A 68 -7.32 8.97 -6.21
C GLY A 68 -7.76 8.23 -4.95
N GLY A 69 -7.23 8.61 -3.78
CA GLY A 69 -7.55 7.99 -2.49
C GLY A 69 -7.23 6.50 -2.46
N HIS A 70 -7.87 5.78 -1.53
CA HIS A 70 -7.68 4.33 -1.38
C HIS A 70 -8.10 3.52 -2.62
N LEU A 71 -9.02 4.05 -3.43
CA LEU A 71 -9.63 3.35 -4.56
C LEU A 71 -8.97 3.69 -5.90
N TRP A 72 -7.90 4.48 -5.92
CA TRP A 72 -7.21 4.92 -7.14
C TRP A 72 -8.15 5.59 -8.17
N VAL A 73 -9.14 6.35 -7.69
CA VAL A 73 -10.14 7.01 -8.55
C VAL A 73 -9.44 7.91 -9.56
N GLY A 74 -9.78 7.75 -10.85
CA GLY A 74 -9.15 8.49 -11.96
C GLY A 74 -7.91 7.80 -12.56
N HIS A 75 -7.38 6.76 -11.92
CA HIS A 75 -6.17 6.03 -12.39
C HIS A 75 -6.47 4.63 -12.92
N HIS A 76 -7.73 4.26 -13.14
CA HIS A 76 -8.11 2.88 -13.48
C HIS A 76 -7.40 2.34 -14.73
N GLU A 77 -7.44 3.07 -15.85
CA GLU A 77 -6.80 2.64 -17.09
C GLU A 77 -5.28 2.59 -16.97
N ALA A 78 -4.69 3.59 -16.32
CA ALA A 78 -3.25 3.64 -16.08
C ALA A 78 -2.79 2.45 -15.21
N MET A 79 -3.52 2.18 -14.12
CA MET A 79 -3.24 1.07 -13.21
C MET A 79 -3.37 -0.28 -13.93
N LEU A 80 -4.42 -0.48 -14.74
CA LEU A 80 -4.55 -1.70 -15.55
C LEU A 80 -3.42 -1.86 -16.56
N SER A 81 -2.99 -0.77 -17.20
CA SER A 81 -1.87 -0.79 -18.13
C SER A 81 -0.57 -1.22 -17.44
N GLU A 82 -0.31 -0.69 -16.25
CA GLU A 82 0.88 -1.02 -15.46
C GLU A 82 0.87 -2.47 -14.97
N ILE A 83 -0.28 -2.96 -14.49
CA ILE A 83 -0.45 -4.38 -14.15
C ILE A 83 -0.18 -5.25 -15.37
N ALA A 84 -0.78 -4.91 -16.51
CA ALA A 84 -0.62 -5.70 -17.72
C ALA A 84 0.83 -5.68 -18.23
N ALA A 85 1.53 -4.55 -18.12
CA ALA A 85 2.95 -4.43 -18.46
C ALA A 85 3.84 -5.23 -17.50
N PHE A 86 3.52 -5.20 -16.21
CA PHE A 86 4.20 -5.99 -15.19
C PHE A 86 4.06 -7.50 -15.45
N LEU A 87 2.84 -7.99 -15.72
CA LEU A 87 2.58 -9.40 -16.00
C LEU A 87 3.22 -9.91 -17.31
N ARG A 88 3.50 -9.01 -18.27
CA ARG A 88 4.19 -9.36 -19.52
C ARG A 88 5.71 -9.28 -19.42
N SER A 89 6.24 -8.71 -18.35
CA SER A 89 7.69 -8.60 -18.17
C SER A 89 8.25 -10.01 -17.88
N PRO A 90 9.32 -10.45 -18.57
CA PRO A 90 9.98 -11.69 -18.23
C PRO A 90 10.41 -11.65 -16.76
N THR A 91 10.13 -12.72 -16.01
CA THR A 91 10.68 -12.90 -14.66
C THR A 91 12.18 -13.18 -14.82
N ASP A 92 13.00 -12.14 -14.90
CA ASP A 92 14.45 -12.29 -14.99
C ASP A 92 14.97 -12.64 -13.59
N ASN A 93 15.09 -13.94 -13.35
CA ASN A 93 15.60 -14.51 -12.11
C ASN A 93 17.11 -14.76 -12.30
N SER A 94 17.89 -13.67 -12.32
CA SER A 94 19.36 -13.71 -12.40
C SER A 94 19.99 -13.67 -11.01
#